data_AF-A0A2G6HZA3-F1
#
_entry.id   AF-A0A2G6HZA3-F1
#
_cell.length_a   1.000
_cell.length_b   1.000
_cell.length_c   1.000
_cell.angle_alpha   90.00
_cell.angle_beta   90.00
_cell.angle_gamma   90.00
#
_symmetry.space_group_name_H-M   'P 1'
#
loop_
_entity.id
_entity.type
_entity.pdbx_description
1 polymer ?
#
loop_
_entity_poly.entity_id
_entity_poly.type
_entity_poly.pdbx_seq_one_letter_code
_entity_poly.pdbx_strand_id
1 'polypeptide(L)'
;MELRKALGIFRIEGRVSMEQLNTSFRELVKKYHPDKVREHPEWAHERMSEINAAYERLTNWIADPETEQSARFTNNSASHTHPSFDEEVLRRETPPLSSRGKDLFYPLFHTFMDGLIIYYQYGLEKANYKEEGVRRFRFREAIRHVEKALGGLDAIARQTPHAAFKASARFARLTLADMNMGSPVFPPGPPKTASMDARFRQARKDLDMVIKEIFFPEMVPQHLQGRSSALLYSSYAEFVLYLTAFTAGERQKAAILQVARYDALMDMLELRSEGIITF
;
A
#
# COMPACT_ATOMS: atom_id res chain seq x y z
N MET A 1 -22.48 -9.83 -12.56
CA MET A 1 -23.87 -9.30 -12.63
C MET A 1 -24.12 -8.78 -14.03
N GLU A 2 -25.30 -9.03 -14.64
CA GLU A 2 -25.63 -8.50 -15.97
C GLU A 2 -25.82 -6.97 -15.96
N LEU A 3 -25.44 -6.29 -17.06
CA LEU A 3 -25.48 -4.82 -17.15
C LEU A 3 -26.89 -4.25 -16.95
N ARG A 4 -27.92 -4.88 -17.53
CA ARG A 4 -29.33 -4.47 -17.34
C ARG A 4 -29.78 -4.59 -15.89
N LYS A 5 -29.33 -5.63 -15.19
CA LYS A 5 -29.62 -5.82 -13.76
C LYS A 5 -28.93 -4.74 -12.91
N ALA A 6 -27.70 -4.38 -13.24
CA ALA A 6 -26.97 -3.30 -12.57
C ALA A 6 -27.65 -1.93 -12.78
N LEU A 7 -28.07 -1.59 -14.00
CA LEU A 7 -28.83 -0.37 -14.30
C LEU A 7 -30.15 -0.30 -13.53
N GLY A 8 -30.86 -1.44 -13.41
CA GLY A 8 -32.10 -1.55 -12.65
C GLY A 8 -31.94 -1.30 -11.14
N ILE A 9 -30.81 -1.71 -10.54
CA ILE A 9 -30.52 -1.46 -9.12
C ILE A 9 -30.38 0.04 -8.83
N PHE A 10 -29.74 0.79 -9.74
CA PHE A 10 -29.57 2.24 -9.61
C PHE A 10 -30.74 3.05 -10.17
N ARG A 11 -31.74 2.40 -10.78
CA ARG A 11 -32.89 3.04 -11.44
C ARG A 11 -32.46 4.09 -12.47
N ILE A 12 -31.40 3.80 -13.23
CA ILE A 12 -30.87 4.70 -14.25
C ILE A 12 -31.37 4.23 -15.62
N GLU A 13 -32.20 5.04 -16.24
CA GLU A 13 -32.72 4.82 -17.58
C GLU A 13 -31.98 5.75 -18.56
N GLY A 14 -30.92 5.26 -19.21
CA GLY A 14 -30.21 6.00 -20.26
C GLY A 14 -28.69 6.11 -20.04
N ARG A 15 -28.09 7.21 -20.52
CA ARG A 15 -26.64 7.45 -20.41
C ARG A 15 -26.26 7.71 -18.96
N VAL A 16 -25.47 6.82 -18.38
CA VAL A 16 -24.99 6.93 -17.00
C VAL A 16 -23.78 7.85 -16.96
N SER A 17 -23.86 8.95 -16.20
CA SER A 17 -22.66 9.73 -15.83
C SER A 17 -22.06 9.18 -14.53
N MET A 18 -20.73 9.25 -14.40
CA MET A 18 -20.03 8.77 -13.20
C MET A 18 -20.49 9.54 -11.93
N GLU A 19 -20.83 10.81 -12.08
CA GLU A 19 -21.34 11.65 -10.98
C GLU A 19 -22.73 11.19 -10.48
N GLN A 20 -23.62 10.84 -11.41
CA GLN A 20 -24.94 10.32 -11.09
C GLN A 20 -24.85 8.94 -10.42
N LEU A 21 -23.98 8.06 -10.93
CA LEU A 21 -23.73 6.74 -10.34
C LEU A 21 -23.22 6.87 -8.90
N ASN A 22 -22.24 7.75 -8.66
CA ASN A 22 -21.69 8.02 -7.33
C ASN A 22 -22.74 8.54 -6.34
N THR A 23 -23.62 9.43 -6.81
CA THR A 23 -24.67 10.02 -5.98
C THR A 23 -25.68 8.96 -5.56
N SER A 24 -26.21 8.19 -6.52
CA SER A 24 -27.15 7.10 -6.24
C SER A 24 -26.53 5.99 -5.39
N PHE A 25 -25.25 5.68 -5.58
CA PHE A 25 -24.52 4.74 -4.72
C PHE A 25 -24.50 5.20 -3.27
N ARG A 26 -24.12 6.45 -3.00
CA ARG A 26 -24.10 7.00 -1.63
C ARG A 26 -25.48 6.95 -0.97
N GLU A 27 -26.55 7.19 -1.71
CA GLU A 27 -27.92 7.09 -1.20
C GLU A 27 -28.32 5.66 -0.84
N LEU A 28 -28.01 4.69 -1.72
CA LEU A 28 -28.28 3.28 -1.48
C LEU A 28 -27.46 2.74 -0.30
N VAL A 29 -26.17 3.06 -0.21
CA VAL A 29 -25.33 2.66 0.93
C VAL A 29 -25.88 3.22 2.23
N LYS A 30 -26.29 4.50 2.27
CA LYS A 30 -26.91 5.08 3.47
C LYS A 30 -28.18 4.38 3.91
N LYS A 31 -28.94 3.82 2.97
CA LYS A 31 -30.22 3.15 3.20
C LYS A 31 -30.08 1.69 3.58
N TYR A 32 -29.10 0.99 3.01
CA TYR A 32 -28.92 -0.46 3.14
C TYR A 32 -27.68 -0.87 3.95
N HIS A 33 -26.96 0.07 4.57
CA HIS A 33 -25.80 -0.26 5.39
C HIS A 33 -26.16 -1.22 6.53
N PRO A 34 -25.43 -2.35 6.70
CA PRO A 34 -25.74 -3.36 7.72
C PRO A 34 -25.78 -2.77 9.15
N ASP A 35 -24.91 -1.81 9.47
CA ASP A 35 -24.92 -1.14 10.78
C ASP A 35 -26.18 -0.31 11.09
N LYS A 36 -26.91 0.11 10.05
CA LYS A 36 -28.14 0.92 10.19
C LYS A 36 -29.40 0.07 10.19
N VAL A 37 -29.40 -1.08 9.53
CA VAL A 37 -30.57 -1.98 9.42
C VAL A 37 -30.41 -3.13 10.42
N ARG A 38 -30.66 -2.84 11.70
CA ARG A 38 -30.47 -3.80 12.80
C ARG A 38 -31.51 -4.92 12.85
N GLU A 39 -32.68 -4.69 12.26
CA GLU A 39 -33.81 -5.63 12.31
C GLU A 39 -33.62 -6.82 11.36
N HIS A 40 -32.92 -6.62 10.23
CA HIS A 40 -32.67 -7.66 9.22
C HIS A 40 -31.25 -7.56 8.63
N PRO A 41 -30.22 -7.94 9.41
CA PRO A 41 -28.82 -7.78 9.02
C PRO A 41 -28.41 -8.64 7.82
N GLU A 42 -28.95 -9.85 7.69
CA GLU A 42 -28.67 -10.75 6.56
C GLU A 42 -29.17 -10.17 5.24
N TRP A 43 -30.39 -9.62 5.24
CA TRP A 43 -30.97 -8.95 4.07
C TRP A 43 -30.21 -7.67 3.70
N ALA A 44 -29.75 -6.90 4.71
CA ALA A 44 -28.94 -5.71 4.48
C ALA A 44 -27.56 -6.07 3.88
N HIS A 45 -26.95 -7.16 4.35
CA HIS A 45 -25.69 -7.65 3.82
C HIS A 45 -25.82 -8.15 2.37
N GLU A 46 -26.88 -8.90 2.07
CA GLU A 46 -27.18 -9.36 0.71
C GLU A 46 -27.41 -8.17 -0.23
N ARG A 47 -28.20 -7.17 0.21
CA ARG A 47 -28.45 -5.96 -0.60
C ARG A 47 -27.23 -5.08 -0.79
N MET A 48 -26.40 -4.91 0.23
CA MET A 48 -25.15 -4.17 0.11
C MET A 48 -24.19 -4.84 -0.87
N SER A 49 -24.12 -6.18 -0.85
CA SER A 49 -23.32 -6.97 -1.80
C SER A 49 -23.82 -6.80 -3.24
N GLU A 50 -25.14 -6.80 -3.45
CA GLU A 50 -25.73 -6.53 -4.77
C GLU A 50 -25.45 -5.10 -5.25
N ILE A 51 -25.53 -4.10 -4.37
CA ILE A 51 -25.26 -2.69 -4.70
C ILE A 51 -23.79 -2.50 -5.11
N ASN A 52 -22.85 -3.12 -4.38
CA ASN A 52 -21.42 -3.05 -4.70
C ASN A 52 -21.11 -3.72 -6.05
N ALA A 53 -21.63 -4.93 -6.29
CA ALA A 53 -21.43 -5.64 -7.55
C ALA A 53 -22.03 -4.89 -8.75
N ALA A 54 -23.14 -4.18 -8.56
CA ALA A 54 -23.74 -3.33 -9.58
C ALA A 54 -22.89 -2.07 -9.86
N TYR A 55 -22.35 -1.45 -8.81
CA TYR A 55 -21.52 -0.26 -8.90
C TYR A 55 -20.21 -0.53 -9.65
N GLU A 56 -19.52 -1.61 -9.32
CA GLU A 56 -18.30 -2.04 -10.02
C GLU A 56 -18.58 -2.31 -11.50
N ARG A 57 -19.68 -3.01 -11.81
CA ARG A 57 -20.05 -3.30 -13.21
C ARG A 57 -20.30 -2.04 -14.02
N LEU A 58 -21.01 -1.05 -13.47
CA LEU A 58 -21.30 0.21 -14.16
C LEU A 58 -20.07 1.11 -14.26
N THR A 59 -19.21 1.13 -13.25
CA THR A 59 -17.94 1.88 -13.28
C THR A 59 -17.06 1.36 -14.42
N ASN A 60 -16.95 0.03 -14.55
CA ASN A 60 -16.18 -0.59 -15.63
C ASN A 60 -16.79 -0.33 -17.01
N TRP A 61 -18.12 -0.35 -17.13
CA TRP A 61 -18.81 -0.05 -18.40
C TRP A 61 -18.68 1.43 -18.82
N ILE A 62 -18.64 2.36 -17.86
CA ILE A 62 -18.41 3.79 -18.15
C ILE A 62 -16.96 4.05 -18.56
N ALA A 63 -16.00 3.35 -17.95
CA ALA A 63 -14.58 3.49 -18.23
C ALA A 63 -14.17 2.86 -19.57
N ASP A 64 -14.82 1.76 -19.95
CA ASP A 64 -14.58 1.06 -21.21
C ASP A 64 -15.92 0.52 -21.78
N PRO A 65 -16.61 1.31 -22.64
CA PRO A 65 -17.91 0.93 -23.18
C PRO A 65 -17.84 -0.15 -24.28
N GLU A 66 -16.66 -0.57 -24.75
CA GLU A 66 -16.50 -1.43 -25.93
C GLU A 66 -16.40 -2.94 -25.64
N THR A 67 -16.58 -3.39 -24.39
CA THR A 67 -16.37 -4.81 -24.06
C THR A 67 -17.53 -5.77 -24.44
N GLU A 68 -18.60 -5.32 -25.11
CA GLU A 68 -19.74 -6.21 -25.46
C GLU A 68 -19.89 -6.56 -26.96
N GLN A 69 -18.93 -6.23 -27.84
CA GLN A 69 -18.98 -6.70 -29.25
C GLN A 69 -17.74 -7.44 -29.79
N SER A 70 -16.62 -7.50 -29.08
CA SER A 70 -15.36 -8.02 -29.66
C SER A 70 -15.15 -9.54 -29.55
N ALA A 71 -16.18 -10.33 -29.25
CA ALA A 71 -16.07 -11.80 -29.22
C ALA A 71 -16.19 -12.47 -30.60
N ARG A 72 -16.28 -11.73 -31.71
CA ARG A 72 -16.31 -12.30 -33.07
C ARG A 72 -15.57 -11.41 -34.07
N PHE A 73 -14.68 -12.04 -34.84
CA PHE A 73 -13.95 -11.56 -36.03
C PHE A 73 -12.48 -11.12 -35.86
N THR A 74 -11.60 -12.13 -36.00
CA THR A 74 -10.49 -12.24 -36.97
C THR A 74 -9.71 -11.00 -37.45
N ASN A 75 -8.38 -11.10 -37.25
CA ASN A 75 -7.26 -10.88 -38.18
C ASN A 75 -7.04 -9.55 -38.90
N ASN A 76 -5.76 -9.18 -38.86
CA ASN A 76 -4.94 -8.36 -39.74
C ASN A 76 -4.79 -6.85 -39.47
N SER A 77 -3.62 -6.57 -38.87
CA SER A 77 -2.56 -5.68 -39.37
C SER A 77 -2.80 -4.17 -39.43
N ALA A 78 -2.02 -3.43 -38.63
CA ALA A 78 -1.16 -2.37 -39.18
C ALA A 78 0.06 -2.14 -38.28
N SER A 79 1.23 -2.36 -38.87
CA SER A 79 2.55 -2.07 -38.35
C SER A 79 2.76 -0.55 -38.28
N HIS A 80 3.10 -0.06 -37.08
CA HIS A 80 3.85 1.18 -36.92
C HIS A 80 5.15 0.84 -36.21
N THR A 81 6.20 0.77 -37.03
CA THR A 81 7.59 0.58 -36.62
C THR A 81 8.05 1.80 -35.84
N HIS A 82 7.86 1.76 -34.52
CA HIS A 82 8.67 2.56 -33.59
C HIS A 82 10.00 1.84 -33.33
N PRO A 83 11.09 2.56 -33.09
CA PRO A 83 12.38 1.94 -32.78
C PRO A 83 12.23 1.16 -31.48
N SER A 84 12.31 -0.17 -31.58
CA SER A 84 12.36 -1.11 -30.47
C SER A 84 13.62 -0.83 -29.64
N PHE A 85 13.49 0.03 -28.64
CA PHE A 85 14.23 -0.18 -27.40
C PHE A 85 13.60 -1.41 -26.76
N ASP A 86 14.41 -2.41 -26.39
CA ASP A 86 14.02 -3.67 -25.76
C ASP A 86 13.19 -3.46 -24.47
N GLU A 87 11.93 -3.05 -24.60
CA GLU A 87 10.97 -2.92 -23.50
C GLU A 87 10.43 -4.31 -23.10
N GLU A 88 10.56 -5.28 -24.01
CA GLU A 88 10.16 -6.68 -23.83
C GLU A 88 11.14 -7.46 -22.92
N VAL A 89 12.34 -6.94 -22.68
CA VAL A 89 13.32 -7.51 -21.73
C VAL A 89 13.04 -7.06 -20.28
N LEU A 90 12.27 -5.98 -20.09
CA LEU A 90 12.07 -5.32 -18.78
C LEU A 90 10.78 -5.71 -18.06
N ARG A 91 9.83 -6.38 -18.72
CA ARG A 91 8.65 -6.99 -18.07
C ARG A 91 8.79 -8.51 -18.03
N ARG A 92 9.77 -9.02 -17.29
CA ARG A 92 9.65 -10.41 -16.83
C ARG A 92 8.48 -10.46 -15.86
N GLU A 93 7.32 -10.91 -16.34
CA GLU A 93 6.16 -11.20 -15.50
C GLU A 93 6.65 -12.02 -14.30
N THR A 94 6.57 -11.44 -13.10
CA THR A 94 6.95 -12.17 -11.90
C THR A 94 5.93 -13.30 -11.73
N PRO A 95 6.33 -14.57 -11.69
CA PRO A 95 5.38 -15.66 -11.60
C PRO A 95 4.60 -15.57 -10.28
N PRO A 96 3.34 -16.03 -10.24
CA PRO A 96 2.59 -16.10 -8.99
C PRO A 96 3.27 -17.06 -8.01
N LEU A 97 3.08 -16.80 -6.71
CA LEU A 97 3.58 -17.69 -5.67
C LEU A 97 2.95 -19.09 -5.80
N SER A 98 3.80 -20.11 -5.91
CA SER A 98 3.37 -21.51 -5.77
C SER A 98 2.71 -21.76 -4.41
N SER A 99 1.87 -22.80 -4.27
CA SER A 99 1.23 -23.13 -2.99
C SER A 99 2.23 -23.30 -1.85
N ARG A 100 3.31 -24.06 -2.10
CA ARG A 100 4.42 -24.21 -1.14
C ARG A 100 5.09 -22.87 -0.81
N GLY A 101 5.23 -21.99 -1.79
CA GLY A 101 5.76 -20.64 -1.58
C GLY A 101 4.86 -19.81 -0.66
N LYS A 102 3.54 -19.88 -0.84
CA LYS A 102 2.55 -19.21 0.02
C LYS A 102 2.61 -19.74 1.45
N ASP A 103 2.67 -21.05 1.63
CA ASP A 103 2.73 -21.71 2.94
C ASP A 103 3.98 -21.33 3.74
N LEU A 104 5.10 -21.07 3.06
CA LEU A 104 6.33 -20.60 3.68
C LEU A 104 6.30 -19.08 3.94
N PHE A 105 5.78 -18.31 2.98
CA PHE A 105 5.86 -16.86 2.98
C PHE A 105 4.90 -16.19 3.96
N TYR A 106 3.61 -16.51 3.89
CA TYR A 106 2.60 -15.76 4.63
C TYR A 106 2.76 -15.85 6.15
N PRO A 107 3.10 -17.00 6.76
CA PRO A 107 3.34 -17.03 8.21
C PRO A 107 4.48 -16.11 8.66
N LEU A 108 5.54 -16.01 7.86
CA LEU A 108 6.65 -15.10 8.12
C LEU A 108 6.25 -13.65 7.91
N PHE A 109 5.53 -13.37 6.83
CA PHE A 109 5.05 -12.02 6.54
C PHE A 109 4.04 -11.53 7.58
N HIS A 110 3.11 -12.37 8.04
CA HIS A 110 2.20 -12.05 9.14
C HIS A 110 2.96 -11.78 10.44
N THR A 111 3.99 -12.58 10.77
CA THR A 111 4.84 -12.31 11.94
C THR A 111 5.51 -10.92 11.86
N PHE A 112 5.92 -10.50 10.66
CA PHE A 112 6.44 -9.15 10.42
C PHE A 112 5.36 -8.08 10.65
N MET A 113 4.17 -8.31 10.10
CA MET A 113 3.02 -7.40 10.23
C MET A 113 2.56 -7.26 11.68
N ASP A 114 2.54 -8.34 12.47
CA ASP A 114 2.26 -8.30 13.91
C ASP A 114 3.22 -7.35 14.64
N GLY A 115 4.51 -7.38 14.27
CA GLY A 115 5.51 -6.46 14.81
C GLY A 115 5.22 -5.00 14.46
N LEU A 116 4.79 -4.72 13.23
CA LEU A 116 4.39 -3.37 12.80
C LEU A 116 3.10 -2.90 13.48
N ILE A 117 2.11 -3.78 13.66
CA ILE A 117 0.88 -3.46 14.39
C ILE A 117 1.24 -3.00 15.80
N ILE A 118 2.04 -3.79 16.53
CA ILE A 118 2.48 -3.42 17.89
C ILE A 118 3.23 -2.08 17.85
N TYR A 119 4.11 -1.87 16.87
CA TYR A 119 4.87 -0.64 16.72
C TYR A 119 3.95 0.59 16.59
N TYR A 120 3.01 0.55 15.66
CA TYR A 120 2.14 1.68 15.37
C TYR A 120 1.01 1.87 16.39
N GLN A 121 0.49 0.78 16.96
CA GLN A 121 -0.63 0.84 17.92
C GLN A 121 -0.22 1.57 19.20
N TYR A 122 1.03 1.40 19.61
CA TYR A 122 1.58 2.05 20.79
C TYR A 122 2.25 3.40 20.49
N GLY A 123 2.18 3.90 19.25
CA GLY A 123 2.77 5.17 18.84
C GLY A 123 4.30 5.18 18.92
N LEU A 124 4.93 4.01 18.73
CA LEU A 124 6.36 3.81 18.97
C LEU A 124 7.22 4.44 17.88
N GLU A 125 6.64 5.05 16.85
CA GLU A 125 7.35 5.98 15.96
C GLU A 125 7.98 7.17 16.70
N LYS A 126 7.42 7.54 17.86
CA LYS A 126 7.96 8.60 18.70
C LYS A 126 9.07 8.05 19.59
N ALA A 127 10.29 8.55 19.41
CA ALA A 127 11.48 8.05 20.12
C ALA A 127 11.34 8.05 21.65
N ASN A 128 10.74 9.09 22.23
CA ASN A 128 10.52 9.17 23.67
C ASN A 128 9.63 8.03 24.22
N TYR A 129 8.71 7.50 23.41
CA TYR A 129 7.84 6.40 23.84
C TYR A 129 8.57 5.06 23.91
N LYS A 130 9.75 4.92 23.29
CA LYS A 130 10.51 3.66 23.27
C LYS A 130 11.22 3.36 24.60
N GLU A 131 11.45 4.37 25.42
CA GLU A 131 12.26 4.28 26.64
C GLU A 131 11.42 4.15 27.91
N GLU A 132 10.12 4.40 27.83
CA GLU A 132 9.24 4.57 28.98
C GLU A 132 8.38 3.32 29.27
N GLY A 133 8.44 2.82 30.51
CA GLY A 133 7.46 1.90 31.10
C GLY A 133 7.01 0.72 30.21
N VAL A 134 5.69 0.52 30.09
CA VAL A 134 5.07 -0.54 29.29
C VAL A 134 5.44 -0.44 27.81
N ARG A 135 5.58 0.78 27.28
CA ARG A 135 5.88 1.01 25.86
C ARG A 135 7.27 0.51 25.47
N ARG A 136 8.26 0.58 26.37
CA ARG A 136 9.57 -0.05 26.17
C ARG A 136 9.49 -1.56 25.96
N PHE A 137 8.64 -2.24 26.73
CA PHE A 137 8.43 -3.69 26.56
C PHE A 137 7.76 -4.00 25.23
N ARG A 138 6.75 -3.21 24.83
CA ARG A 138 6.09 -3.33 23.53
C ARG A 138 7.02 -3.03 22.36
N PHE A 139 7.93 -2.06 22.50
CA PHE A 139 8.96 -1.80 21.50
C PHE A 139 9.88 -3.00 21.30
N ARG A 140 10.38 -3.59 22.40
CA ARG A 140 11.20 -4.81 22.33
C ARG A 140 10.44 -6.00 21.77
N GLU A 141 9.14 -6.08 22.00
CA GLU A 141 8.27 -7.09 21.42
C GLU A 141 8.15 -6.90 19.90
N ALA A 142 7.81 -5.70 19.44
CA ALA A 142 7.75 -5.34 18.02
C ALA A 142 9.06 -5.67 17.29
N ILE A 143 10.21 -5.27 17.86
CA ILE A 143 11.54 -5.57 17.31
C ILE A 143 11.76 -7.09 17.20
N ARG A 144 11.45 -7.87 18.25
CA ARG A 144 11.60 -9.34 18.22
C ARG A 144 10.76 -9.99 17.14
N HIS A 145 9.53 -9.52 16.92
CA HIS A 145 8.66 -10.00 15.84
C HIS A 145 9.27 -9.72 14.46
N VAL A 146 9.70 -8.47 14.23
CA VAL A 146 10.31 -8.05 12.96
C VAL A 146 11.62 -8.80 12.69
N GLU A 147 12.50 -8.96 13.69
CA GLU A 147 13.76 -9.73 13.59
C GLU A 147 13.51 -11.20 13.27
N LYS A 148 12.58 -11.84 13.98
CA LYS A 148 12.21 -13.24 13.74
C LYS A 148 11.70 -13.44 12.31
N ALA A 149 10.80 -12.58 11.86
CA ALA A 149 10.25 -12.64 10.51
C ALA A 149 11.34 -12.39 9.46
N LEU A 150 12.19 -11.38 9.66
CA LEU A 150 13.30 -11.06 8.76
C LEU A 150 14.25 -12.26 8.58
N GLY A 151 14.62 -12.96 9.66
CA GLY A 151 15.47 -14.14 9.58
C GLY A 151 14.88 -15.24 8.70
N GLY A 152 13.57 -15.48 8.80
CA GLY A 152 12.87 -16.43 7.94
C GLY A 152 12.74 -15.95 6.49
N LEU A 153 12.36 -14.69 6.28
CA LEU A 153 12.21 -14.09 4.95
C LEU A 153 13.55 -14.10 4.19
N ASP A 154 14.65 -13.80 4.86
CA ASP A 154 15.99 -13.88 4.28
C ASP A 154 16.39 -15.32 3.94
N ALA A 155 16.04 -16.29 4.79
CA ALA A 155 16.32 -17.69 4.51
C ALA A 155 15.60 -18.17 3.23
N ILE A 156 14.31 -17.87 3.10
CA ILE A 156 13.53 -18.28 1.90
C ILE A 156 13.96 -17.51 0.65
N ALA A 157 14.32 -16.22 0.76
CA ALA A 157 14.78 -15.42 -0.36
C ALA A 157 16.13 -15.89 -0.93
N ARG A 158 17.00 -16.49 -0.08
CA ARG A 158 18.26 -17.12 -0.50
C ARG A 158 18.04 -18.48 -1.16
N GLN A 159 17.10 -19.27 -0.65
CA GLN A 159 16.82 -20.61 -1.18
C GLN A 159 16.02 -20.56 -2.48
N THR A 160 15.07 -19.63 -2.59
CA THR A 160 14.19 -19.48 -3.75
C THR A 160 14.24 -18.02 -4.21
N PRO A 161 14.80 -17.73 -5.41
CA PRO A 161 14.93 -16.37 -5.91
C PRO A 161 13.59 -15.85 -6.44
N HIS A 162 12.62 -15.63 -5.57
CA HIS A 162 11.32 -15.04 -5.90
C HIS A 162 11.30 -13.54 -5.55
N ALA A 163 10.71 -12.70 -6.40
CA ALA A 163 10.68 -11.25 -6.19
C ALA A 163 9.95 -10.89 -4.88
N ALA A 164 8.78 -11.48 -4.62
CA ALA A 164 8.06 -11.30 -3.35
C ALA A 164 8.90 -11.59 -2.09
N PHE A 165 9.72 -12.64 -2.09
CA PHE A 165 10.55 -12.95 -0.92
C PHE A 165 11.64 -11.90 -0.73
N LYS A 166 12.28 -11.48 -1.82
CA LYS A 166 13.32 -10.45 -1.81
C LYS A 166 12.76 -9.08 -1.41
N ALA A 167 11.62 -8.67 -1.97
CA ALA A 167 10.96 -7.41 -1.68
C ALA A 167 10.54 -7.34 -0.20
N SER A 168 9.85 -8.37 0.31
CA SER A 168 9.44 -8.43 1.72
C SER A 168 10.63 -8.45 2.67
N ALA A 169 11.66 -9.24 2.38
CA ALA A 169 12.87 -9.28 3.21
C ALA A 169 13.60 -7.93 3.23
N ARG A 170 13.71 -7.26 2.06
CA ARG A 170 14.28 -5.93 1.93
C ARG A 170 13.47 -4.90 2.73
N PHE A 171 12.16 -4.88 2.59
CA PHE A 171 11.28 -3.96 3.30
C PHE A 171 11.32 -4.18 4.82
N ALA A 172 11.30 -5.45 5.28
CA ALA A 172 11.42 -5.80 6.69
C ALA A 172 12.75 -5.34 7.29
N ARG A 173 13.87 -5.57 6.58
CA ARG A 173 15.21 -5.13 7.00
C ARG A 173 15.30 -3.62 7.16
N LEU A 174 14.82 -2.88 6.17
CA LEU A 174 14.88 -1.41 6.17
C LEU A 174 13.95 -0.82 7.21
N THR A 175 12.80 -1.44 7.45
CA THR A 175 11.89 -1.03 8.52
C THR A 175 12.50 -1.29 9.90
N LEU A 176 13.15 -2.45 10.11
CA LEU A 176 13.89 -2.72 11.35
C LEU A 176 15.00 -1.69 11.59
N ALA A 177 15.77 -1.36 10.56
CA ALA A 177 16.82 -0.35 10.63
C ALA A 177 16.24 1.03 11.01
N ASP A 178 15.09 1.41 10.44
CA ASP A 178 14.40 2.66 10.78
C ASP A 178 13.87 2.68 12.23
N MET A 179 13.26 1.58 12.67
CA MET A 179 12.78 1.42 14.04
C MET A 179 13.92 1.59 15.05
N ASN A 180 15.10 1.03 14.76
CA ASN A 180 16.30 1.14 15.59
C ASN A 180 16.96 2.52 15.52
N MET A 181 16.92 3.21 14.37
CA MET A 181 17.45 4.56 14.22
C MET A 181 16.75 5.57 15.14
N GLY A 182 15.46 5.36 15.46
CA GLY A 182 14.72 6.27 16.33
C GLY A 182 14.53 7.64 15.69
N SER A 183 14.47 8.72 16.48
CA SER A 183 14.48 10.09 15.96
C SER A 183 15.93 10.52 15.76
N PRO A 184 16.45 10.61 14.52
CA PRO A 184 17.83 10.98 14.32
C PRO A 184 18.08 12.38 14.90
N VAL A 185 19.09 12.46 15.77
CA VAL A 185 19.54 13.73 16.36
C VAL A 185 20.70 14.22 15.52
N PHE A 186 20.47 15.30 14.79
CA PHE A 186 21.51 15.92 13.98
C PHE A 186 22.15 17.08 14.74
N PRO A 187 23.48 17.29 14.59
CA PRO A 187 24.13 18.45 15.19
C PRO A 187 23.52 19.74 14.65
N PRO A 188 23.38 20.78 15.50
CA PRO A 188 22.81 22.05 15.09
C PRO A 188 23.62 22.62 13.92
N GLY A 189 22.91 23.07 12.89
CA GLY A 189 23.48 23.71 11.72
C GLY A 189 22.91 25.11 11.52
N PRO A 190 23.28 25.78 10.41
CA PRO A 190 22.66 27.03 9.99
C PRO A 190 21.11 26.91 9.93
N PRO A 191 20.36 28.04 10.00
CA PRO A 191 18.90 28.01 9.96
C PRO A 191 18.30 27.23 8.78
N LYS A 192 18.96 27.28 7.61
CA LYS A 192 18.56 26.51 6.42
C LYS A 192 18.61 25.01 6.66
N THR A 193 19.65 24.51 7.33
CA THR A 193 19.80 23.09 7.71
C THR A 193 18.69 22.66 8.66
N ALA A 194 18.36 23.48 9.67
CA ALA A 194 17.28 23.17 10.60
C ALA A 194 15.90 23.05 9.91
N SER A 195 15.64 23.89 8.91
CA SER A 195 14.44 23.80 8.07
C SER A 195 14.41 22.50 7.25
N MET A 196 15.53 22.09 6.65
CA MET A 196 15.63 20.81 5.95
C MET A 196 15.44 19.62 6.89
N ASP A 197 16.04 19.65 8.08
CA ASP A 197 15.88 18.62 9.11
C ASP A 197 14.41 18.52 9.58
N ALA A 198 13.66 19.63 9.59
CA ALA A 198 12.23 19.63 9.90
C ALA A 198 11.39 19.01 8.78
N ARG A 199 11.65 19.38 7.51
CA ARG A 199 10.98 18.79 6.34
C ARG A 199 11.22 17.29 6.23
N PHE A 200 12.47 16.84 6.42
CA PHE A 200 12.82 15.42 6.46
C PHE A 200 12.05 14.65 7.53
N ARG A 201 11.96 15.21 8.75
CA ARG A 201 11.17 14.60 9.83
C ARG A 201 9.69 14.53 9.51
N GLN A 202 9.14 15.52 8.80
CA GLN A 202 7.76 15.50 8.35
C GLN A 202 7.54 14.43 7.28
N ALA A 203 8.38 14.39 6.25
CA ALA A 203 8.33 13.38 5.18
C ALA A 203 8.38 11.95 5.73
N ARG A 204 9.19 11.71 6.77
CA ARG A 204 9.23 10.41 7.45
C ARG A 204 7.92 10.05 8.15
N LYS A 205 7.27 11.01 8.82
CA LYS A 205 5.95 10.80 9.42
C LYS A 205 4.89 10.53 8.35
N ASP A 206 4.97 11.23 7.23
CA ASP A 206 4.06 11.06 6.10
C ASP A 206 4.23 9.66 5.51
N LEU A 207 5.46 9.17 5.33
CA LEU A 207 5.72 7.79 4.91
C LEU A 207 5.15 6.76 5.92
N ASP A 208 5.36 6.95 7.22
CA ASP A 208 4.75 6.06 8.22
C ASP A 208 3.22 6.10 8.19
N MET A 209 2.60 7.23 7.85
CA MET A 209 1.15 7.33 7.68
C MET A 209 0.67 6.55 6.45
N VAL A 210 1.41 6.63 5.35
CA VAL A 210 1.15 5.84 4.14
C VAL A 210 1.23 4.34 4.46
N ILE A 211 2.27 3.92 5.18
CA ILE A 211 2.42 2.52 5.63
C ILE A 211 1.24 2.09 6.49
N LYS A 212 0.79 2.92 7.44
CA LYS A 212 -0.41 2.63 8.25
C LYS A 212 -1.65 2.50 7.38
N GLU A 213 -1.88 3.42 6.44
CA GLU A 213 -3.09 3.39 5.60
C GLU A 213 -3.10 2.17 4.67
N ILE A 214 -1.95 1.75 4.16
CA ILE A 214 -1.80 0.59 3.28
C ILE A 214 -2.04 -0.73 4.03
N PHE A 215 -1.40 -0.90 5.19
CA PHE A 215 -1.35 -2.19 5.88
C PHE A 215 -2.35 -2.32 7.02
N PHE A 216 -2.77 -1.20 7.62
CA PHE A 216 -3.61 -1.14 8.82
C PHE A 216 -4.65 0.00 8.70
N PRO A 217 -5.48 0.02 7.65
CA PRO A 217 -6.42 1.11 7.38
C PRO A 217 -7.37 1.41 8.56
N GLU A 218 -7.67 0.41 9.38
CA GLU A 218 -8.46 0.54 10.61
C GLU A 218 -7.82 1.44 11.68
N MET A 219 -6.50 1.63 11.63
CA MET A 219 -5.77 2.51 12.53
C MET A 219 -5.79 3.97 12.07
N VAL A 220 -6.19 4.23 10.83
CA VAL A 220 -6.22 5.57 10.23
C VAL A 220 -7.65 6.10 10.28
N PRO A 221 -7.90 7.26 10.95
CA PRO A 221 -9.22 7.89 10.95
C PRO A 221 -9.75 8.10 9.52
N GLN A 222 -11.02 7.80 9.27
CA GLN A 222 -11.63 7.87 7.93
C GLN A 222 -11.40 9.21 7.20
N HIS A 223 -11.38 10.34 7.93
CA HIS A 223 -11.14 11.67 7.35
C HIS A 223 -9.69 11.93 6.90
N LEU A 224 -8.76 11.06 7.28
CA LEU A 224 -7.35 11.09 6.87
C LEU A 224 -7.03 10.06 5.79
N GLN A 225 -7.91 9.09 5.54
CA GLN A 225 -7.74 8.08 4.49
C GLN A 225 -7.82 8.69 3.08
N GLY A 226 -7.26 7.99 2.09
CA GLY A 226 -7.22 8.39 0.69
C GLY A 226 -6.10 9.39 0.35
N ARG A 227 -5.21 9.67 1.31
CA ARG A 227 -4.08 10.60 1.12
C ARG A 227 -2.78 9.88 0.77
N SER A 228 -2.78 8.55 0.81
CA SER A 228 -1.58 7.72 0.61
C SER A 228 -0.76 8.12 -0.60
N SER A 229 -1.40 8.24 -1.77
CA SER A 229 -0.69 8.54 -3.02
C SER A 229 0.05 9.89 -2.96
N ALA A 230 -0.63 10.96 -2.53
CA ALA A 230 -0.02 12.28 -2.43
C ALA A 230 1.12 12.32 -1.38
N LEU A 231 0.91 11.69 -0.23
CA LEU A 231 1.93 11.62 0.83
C LEU A 231 3.15 10.82 0.38
N LEU A 232 2.94 9.69 -0.30
CA LEU A 232 3.99 8.86 -0.87
C LEU A 232 4.91 9.69 -1.77
N TYR A 233 4.37 10.37 -2.80
CA TYR A 233 5.17 11.21 -3.70
C TYR A 233 5.89 12.35 -2.97
N SER A 234 5.20 13.06 -2.08
CA SER A 234 5.80 14.16 -1.33
C SER A 234 6.95 13.69 -0.43
N SER A 235 6.82 12.53 0.23
CA SER A 235 7.84 11.99 1.11
C SER A 235 9.11 11.62 0.34
N TYR A 236 8.97 10.96 -0.82
CA TYR A 236 10.08 10.65 -1.70
C TYR A 236 10.83 11.90 -2.17
N ALA A 237 10.11 12.91 -2.65
CA ALA A 237 10.70 14.16 -3.12
C ALA A 237 11.55 14.83 -2.02
N GLU A 238 11.06 14.85 -0.78
CA GLU A 238 11.78 15.39 0.37
C GLU A 238 13.02 14.56 0.73
N PHE A 239 12.95 13.23 0.68
CA PHE A 239 14.10 12.38 0.95
C PHE A 239 15.20 12.56 -0.09
N VAL A 240 14.85 12.63 -1.38
CA VAL A 240 15.81 12.87 -2.47
C VAL A 240 16.42 14.26 -2.33
N LEU A 241 15.61 15.30 -2.09
CA LEU A 241 16.12 16.64 -1.85
C LEU A 241 17.11 16.67 -0.67
N TYR A 242 16.78 15.99 0.42
CA TYR A 242 17.66 15.89 1.59
C TYR A 242 18.97 15.17 1.26
N LEU A 243 18.91 14.10 0.45
CA LEU A 243 20.08 13.36 -0.03
C LEU A 243 20.99 14.24 -0.91
N THR A 244 20.42 15.11 -1.75
CA THR A 244 21.22 16.04 -2.58
C THR A 244 21.90 17.12 -1.77
N ALA A 245 21.32 17.53 -0.64
CA ALA A 245 21.88 18.57 0.22
C ALA A 245 22.94 18.07 1.20
N PHE A 246 22.89 16.78 1.58
CA PHE A 246 23.83 16.16 2.51
C PHE A 246 24.48 14.94 1.87
N THR A 247 25.73 15.10 1.43
CA THR A 247 26.49 14.06 0.69
C THR A 247 27.38 13.19 1.58
N ALA A 248 27.37 13.42 2.90
CA ALA A 248 28.14 12.64 3.88
C ALA A 248 27.50 12.69 5.28
N GLY A 249 27.89 11.75 6.14
CA GLY A 249 27.55 11.73 7.56
C GLY A 249 26.14 11.20 7.88
N GLU A 250 25.70 11.41 9.12
CA GLU A 250 24.45 10.82 9.64
C GLU A 250 23.18 11.31 8.91
N ARG A 251 23.19 12.56 8.43
CA ARG A 251 22.08 13.09 7.60
C ARG A 251 21.92 12.30 6.30
N GLN A 252 23.02 12.06 5.61
CA GLN A 252 23.00 11.28 4.37
C GLN A 252 22.55 9.85 4.64
N LYS A 253 23.10 9.19 5.66
CA LYS A 253 22.72 7.81 6.02
C LYS A 253 21.21 7.69 6.32
N ALA A 254 20.65 8.64 7.06
CA ALA A 254 19.23 8.67 7.35
C ALA A 254 18.37 8.82 6.09
N ALA A 255 18.78 9.68 5.14
CA ALA A 255 18.08 9.84 3.87
C ALA A 255 18.21 8.62 2.96
N ILE A 256 19.40 8.02 2.84
CA ILE A 256 19.60 6.76 2.11
C ILE A 256 18.66 5.68 2.65
N LEU A 257 18.55 5.57 3.98
CA LEU A 257 17.65 4.62 4.62
C LEU A 257 16.19 4.87 4.24
N GLN A 258 15.71 6.13 4.27
CA GLN A 258 14.32 6.44 3.91
C GLN A 258 14.02 6.21 2.43
N VAL A 259 14.93 6.62 1.52
CA VAL A 259 14.79 6.35 0.08
C VAL A 259 14.73 4.85 -0.18
N ALA A 260 15.67 4.09 0.39
CA ALA A 260 15.68 2.63 0.22
C ALA A 260 14.41 1.97 0.77
N ARG A 261 13.90 2.46 1.92
CA ARG A 261 12.67 1.96 2.55
C ARG A 261 11.44 2.28 1.69
N TYR A 262 11.39 3.48 1.11
CA TYR A 262 10.38 3.88 0.13
C TYR A 262 10.40 2.95 -1.08
N ASP A 263 11.57 2.74 -1.71
CA ASP A 263 11.68 1.87 -2.88
C ASP A 263 11.24 0.45 -2.57
N ALA A 264 11.62 -0.09 -1.41
CA ALA A 264 11.19 -1.42 -0.98
C ALA A 264 9.68 -1.51 -0.72
N LEU A 265 9.02 -0.42 -0.30
CA LEU A 265 7.56 -0.36 -0.21
C LEU A 265 6.93 -0.33 -1.61
N MET A 266 7.52 0.40 -2.56
CA MET A 266 7.05 0.42 -3.95
C MET A 266 7.14 -0.96 -4.60
N ASP A 267 8.25 -1.67 -4.42
CA ASP A 267 8.41 -3.06 -4.89
C ASP A 267 7.26 -3.95 -4.36
N MET A 268 6.86 -3.76 -3.09
CA MET A 268 5.76 -4.52 -2.47
C MET A 268 4.39 -4.14 -3.03
N LEU A 269 4.15 -2.86 -3.29
CA LEU A 269 2.90 -2.37 -3.86
C LEU A 269 2.72 -2.82 -5.32
N GLU A 270 3.80 -2.83 -6.10
CA GLU A 270 3.79 -3.35 -7.47
C GLU A 270 3.40 -4.83 -7.47
N LEU A 271 4.07 -5.66 -6.67
CA LEU A 271 3.74 -7.09 -6.54
C LEU A 271 2.31 -7.34 -6.06
N ARG A 272 1.75 -6.45 -5.23
CA ARG A 272 0.33 -6.52 -4.82
C ARG A 272 -0.59 -6.17 -5.99
N SER A 273 -0.26 -5.13 -6.76
CA SER A 273 -1.06 -4.72 -7.93
C SER A 273 -1.10 -5.80 -9.01
N GLU A 274 -0.04 -6.60 -9.12
CA GLU A 274 0.06 -7.78 -9.98
C GLU A 274 -0.65 -9.03 -9.40
N GLY A 275 -1.20 -8.95 -8.18
CA GLY A 275 -1.88 -10.06 -7.53
C GLY A 275 -0.96 -11.19 -7.04
N ILE A 276 0.35 -10.93 -6.96
CA ILE A 276 1.36 -11.93 -6.55
C ILE A 276 1.34 -12.12 -5.04
N ILE A 277 1.17 -11.02 -4.30
CA ILE A 277 1.02 -11.00 -2.85
C ILE A 277 -0.25 -10.28 -2.44
N THR A 278 -0.79 -10.66 -1.29
CA THR A 278 -1.97 -10.04 -0.72
C THR A 278 -1.71 -9.60 0.71
N PHE A 279 -2.19 -8.41 1.04
CA PHE A 279 -2.30 -7.86 2.37
C PHE A 279 -3.39 -6.79 2.38
#